data_AF-A0A4Y9MQH3-F1
#
_entry.id   AF-A0A4Y9MQH3-F1
#
_cell.length_a   1.000
_cell.length_b   1.000
_cell.length_c   1.000
_cell.angle_alpha   90.00
_cell.angle_beta   90.00
_cell.angle_gamma   90.00
#
_symmetry.space_group_name_H-M   'P 1'
#
loop_
_entity.id
_entity.type
_entity.pdbx_description
1 polymer ?
#
loop_
_entity_poly.entity_id
_entity_poly.type
_entity_poly.pdbx_seq_one_letter_code
_entity_poly.pdbx_strand_id
1 'polypeptide(L)'
;MDRTTLRLMPDYTAEWPLWDGGMVTPSDLGLSDGLAAELQAWQRFFDAHFHWDGGWDSPAAQRCFDDRAHRLHRAVQAELPDVDVELDLWTTPGSGGAERRGPLALQRLSPARPLSAHGAAAAGNRCPAPR
;
A
#
# COMPACT_ATOMS: atom_id res chain seq x y z
N MET A 1 6.65 6.86 26.89
CA MET A 1 7.11 7.12 25.51
C MET A 1 6.15 6.36 24.63
N ASP A 2 5.14 7.04 24.11
CA ASP A 2 4.22 6.46 23.14
C ASP A 2 5.03 6.10 21.89
N ARG A 3 4.98 4.82 21.51
CA ARG A 3 5.52 4.38 20.23
C ARG A 3 4.59 4.92 19.15
N THR A 4 5.11 5.71 18.22
CA THR A 4 4.37 6.07 17.01
C THR A 4 4.13 4.79 16.21
N THR A 5 2.87 4.50 15.89
CA THR A 5 2.49 3.36 15.06
C THR A 5 2.21 3.85 13.66
N LEU A 6 2.97 3.33 12.69
CA LEU A 6 2.80 3.60 11.28
C LEU A 6 2.21 2.36 10.60
N ARG A 7 1.08 2.50 9.94
CA ARG A 7 0.47 1.40 9.20
C ARG A 7 0.82 1.46 7.72
N LEU A 8 1.32 0.35 7.20
CA LEU A 8 1.58 0.09 5.79
C LEU A 8 0.38 -0.68 5.23
N MET A 9 -0.48 0.01 4.48
CA MET A 9 -1.76 -0.52 4.01
C MET A 9 -2.12 0.10 2.65
N PRO A 10 -2.49 -0.71 1.64
CA PRO A 10 -3.05 -0.17 0.40
C PRO A 10 -4.44 0.42 0.67
N ASP A 11 -4.80 1.48 -0.02
CA ASP A 11 -6.18 1.99 -0.01
C ASP A 11 -6.55 2.52 -1.38
N TYR A 12 -7.85 2.50 -1.70
CA TYR A 12 -8.30 3.05 -2.96
C TYR A 12 -8.07 4.55 -3.02
N THR A 13 -7.56 5.04 -4.15
CA THR A 13 -7.31 6.48 -4.39
C THR A 13 -6.21 7.09 -3.52
N ALA A 14 -5.56 6.31 -2.66
CA ALA A 14 -4.39 6.76 -1.92
C ALA A 14 -3.16 6.84 -2.84
N GLU A 15 -2.37 7.90 -2.69
CA GLU A 15 -1.10 8.02 -3.42
C GLU A 15 0.02 7.22 -2.73
N TRP A 16 -0.07 7.12 -1.40
CA TRP A 16 0.92 6.49 -0.55
C TRP A 16 0.23 5.48 0.37
N PRO A 17 0.77 4.27 0.49
CA PRO A 17 0.17 3.25 1.35
C PRO A 17 0.64 3.38 2.81
N LEU A 18 0.86 4.60 3.31
CA LEU A 18 1.44 4.89 4.62
C LEU A 18 0.45 5.70 5.47
N TRP A 19 0.22 5.28 6.72
CA TRP A 19 -0.83 5.82 7.59
C TRP A 19 -0.38 6.01 9.04
N ASP A 20 -0.50 7.22 9.58
CA ASP A 20 -0.31 7.54 11.01
C ASP A 20 -1.50 8.42 11.46
N GLY A 21 -2.67 7.80 11.62
CA GLY A 21 -3.95 8.52 11.82
C GLY A 21 -4.50 9.23 10.56
N GLY A 22 -3.68 9.39 9.52
CA GLY A 22 -4.02 9.85 8.17
C GLY A 22 -2.94 9.46 7.17
N MET A 23 -3.17 9.68 5.88
CA MET A 23 -2.17 9.39 4.83
C MET A 23 -0.95 10.29 5.04
N VAL A 24 0.24 9.68 5.10
CA VAL A 24 1.53 10.39 5.23
C VAL A 24 2.40 10.13 4.02
N THR A 25 3.30 11.08 3.71
CA THR A 25 4.23 10.91 2.59
C THR A 25 5.53 10.27 3.06
N PRO A 26 6.26 9.54 2.19
CA PRO A 26 7.59 9.03 2.51
C PRO A 26 8.56 10.14 2.93
N SER A 27 8.43 11.34 2.36
CA SER A 27 9.27 12.49 2.68
C SER A 27 9.05 13.02 4.10
N ASP A 28 7.81 13.02 4.60
CA ASP A 28 7.50 13.39 5.98
C ASP A 28 8.16 12.46 7.00
N LEU A 29 8.35 11.19 6.62
CA LEU A 29 9.00 10.16 7.43
C LEU A 29 10.52 10.10 7.22
N GLY A 30 11.07 10.85 6.27
CA GLY A 30 12.49 10.80 5.92
C GLY A 30 12.92 9.50 5.21
N LEU A 31 12.00 8.80 4.54
CA LEU A 31 12.31 7.60 3.77
C LEU A 31 13.10 7.92 2.50
N SER A 32 13.91 6.97 2.06
CA SER A 32 14.69 7.08 0.83
C SER A 32 13.81 7.15 -0.43
N ASP A 33 14.26 7.90 -1.45
CA ASP A 33 13.54 8.02 -2.74
C ASP A 33 13.31 6.66 -3.41
N GLY A 34 14.25 5.73 -3.23
CA GLY A 34 14.14 4.37 -3.74
C GLY A 34 12.98 3.62 -3.09
N LEU A 35 12.89 3.66 -1.75
CA LEU A 35 11.80 3.01 -1.02
C LEU A 35 10.45 3.68 -1.30
N ALA A 36 10.43 5.01 -1.42
CA ALA A 36 9.25 5.76 -1.84
C ALA A 36 8.74 5.26 -3.21
N ALA A 37 9.62 5.13 -4.20
CA ALA A 37 9.24 4.63 -5.53
C ALA A 37 8.68 3.20 -5.48
N GLU A 38 9.25 2.32 -4.65
CA GLU A 38 8.76 0.95 -4.50
C GLU A 38 7.38 0.87 -3.81
N LEU A 39 7.14 1.71 -2.78
CA LEU A 39 5.85 1.85 -2.11
C LEU A 39 4.76 2.32 -3.07
N GLN A 40 5.06 3.36 -3.86
CA GLN A 40 4.13 3.86 -4.87
C GLN A 40 3.85 2.82 -5.95
N ALA A 41 4.88 2.07 -6.39
CA ALA A 41 4.70 0.99 -7.35
C ALA A 41 3.88 -0.17 -6.78
N TRP A 42 3.86 -0.36 -5.46
CA TRP A 42 3.04 -1.38 -4.80
C TRP A 42 1.59 -0.94 -4.70
N GLN A 43 1.33 0.32 -4.33
CA GLN A 43 0.00 0.92 -4.37
C GLN A 43 -0.62 0.85 -5.78
N ARG A 44 0.13 1.28 -6.81
CA ARG A 44 -0.34 1.19 -8.20
C ARG A 44 -0.63 -0.24 -8.67
N PHE A 45 0.11 -1.22 -8.12
CA PHE A 45 -0.14 -2.62 -8.43
C PHE A 45 -1.46 -3.11 -7.82
N PHE A 46 -1.76 -2.69 -6.59
CA PHE A 46 -3.06 -2.93 -5.97
C PHE A 46 -4.20 -2.32 -6.81
N ASP A 47 -4.10 -1.03 -7.18
CA ASP A 47 -5.13 -0.35 -7.98
C ASP A 47 -5.37 -1.02 -9.35
N ALA A 48 -4.34 -1.65 -9.92
CA ALA A 48 -4.43 -2.31 -11.22
C ALA A 48 -4.99 -3.74 -11.16
N HIS A 49 -4.77 -4.47 -10.05
CA HIS A 49 -5.01 -5.92 -9.99
C HIS A 49 -6.07 -6.34 -8.96
N PHE A 50 -6.48 -5.47 -8.05
CA PHE A 50 -7.48 -5.75 -7.04
C PHE A 50 -8.75 -4.92 -7.28
N HIS A 51 -9.89 -5.61 -7.39
CA HIS A 51 -11.20 -4.98 -7.50
C HIS A 51 -12.02 -5.25 -6.23
N TRP A 52 -12.69 -4.23 -5.69
CA TRP A 52 -13.44 -4.34 -4.44
C TRP A 52 -14.53 -5.42 -4.46
N ASP A 53 -15.15 -5.66 -5.62
CA ASP A 53 -16.20 -6.67 -5.80
C ASP A 53 -15.64 -8.06 -6.13
N GLY A 54 -14.55 -8.12 -6.90
CA GLY A 54 -14.02 -9.36 -7.49
C GLY A 54 -12.76 -9.91 -6.82
N GLY A 55 -12.15 -9.14 -5.93
CA GLY A 55 -10.85 -9.43 -5.34
C GLY A 55 -9.70 -9.32 -6.34
N TRP A 56 -8.69 -10.16 -6.17
CA TRP A 56 -7.52 -10.23 -7.04
C TRP A 56 -7.89 -10.83 -8.41
N ASP A 57 -7.42 -10.19 -9.47
CA ASP A 57 -7.58 -10.66 -10.85
C ASP A 57 -6.95 -12.05 -11.10
N SER A 58 -5.97 -12.42 -10.29
CA SER A 58 -5.29 -13.70 -10.33
C SER A 58 -4.64 -14.06 -8.98
N PRO A 59 -4.54 -15.36 -8.64
CA PRO A 59 -3.79 -15.82 -7.46
C PRO A 59 -2.32 -15.42 -7.49
N ALA A 60 -1.80 -15.16 -8.69
CA ALA A 60 -0.45 -14.70 -8.92
C ALA A 60 -0.21 -13.27 -8.51
N ALA A 61 -1.14 -12.38 -8.88
CA ALA A 61 -1.10 -10.99 -8.51
C ALA A 61 -1.21 -10.87 -7.00
N GLN A 62 -2.09 -11.65 -6.37
CA GLN A 62 -2.18 -11.71 -4.91
C GLN A 62 -0.85 -12.10 -4.26
N ARG A 63 -0.23 -13.21 -4.68
CA ARG A 63 1.07 -13.65 -4.14
C ARG A 63 2.16 -12.60 -4.35
N CYS A 64 2.21 -12.00 -5.54
CA CYS A 64 3.15 -10.93 -5.83
C CYS A 64 2.95 -9.72 -4.92
N PHE A 65 1.70 -9.35 -4.71
CA PHE A 65 1.34 -8.24 -3.86
C PHE A 65 1.76 -8.48 -2.41
N ASP A 66 1.43 -9.66 -1.87
CA ASP A 66 1.79 -10.05 -0.52
C ASP A 66 3.32 -10.11 -0.34
N ASP A 67 4.05 -10.76 -1.26
CA ASP A 67 5.52 -10.86 -1.18
C ASP A 67 6.20 -9.49 -1.20
N ARG A 68 5.70 -8.58 -2.05
CA ARG A 68 6.19 -7.20 -2.12
C ARG A 68 5.89 -6.44 -0.83
N ALA A 69 4.71 -6.65 -0.25
CA ALA A 69 4.33 -6.00 1.00
C ALA A 69 5.27 -6.37 2.16
N HIS A 70 5.60 -7.65 2.32
CA HIS A 70 6.54 -8.11 3.35
C HIS A 70 7.97 -7.62 3.11
N ARG A 71 8.39 -7.45 1.85
CA ARG A 71 9.68 -6.83 1.54
C ARG A 71 9.69 -5.35 1.92
N LEU A 72 8.64 -4.62 1.54
CA LEU A 72 8.49 -3.19 1.83
C LEU A 72 8.39 -2.93 3.33
N HIS A 73 7.61 -3.74 4.05
CA HIS A 73 7.48 -3.67 5.51
C HIS A 73 8.85 -3.72 6.21
N ARG A 74 9.68 -4.70 5.84
CA ARG A 74 11.04 -4.82 6.38
C ARG A 74 11.94 -3.63 6.01
N ALA A 75 11.79 -3.10 4.80
CA ALA A 75 12.57 -1.95 4.36
C ALA A 75 12.19 -0.67 5.12
N VAL A 76 10.88 -0.42 5.31
CA VAL A 76 10.38 0.72 6.10
C VAL A 76 10.82 0.58 7.57
N GLN A 77 10.69 -0.61 8.16
CA GLN A 77 11.13 -0.86 9.53
C GLN A 77 12.64 -0.67 9.72
N ALA A 78 13.44 -0.93 8.68
CA ALA A 78 14.89 -0.72 8.72
C ALA A 78 15.26 0.77 8.65
N GLU A 79 14.52 1.58 7.90
CA GLU A 79 14.72 3.03 7.84
C GLU A 79 14.11 3.75 9.07
N LEU A 80 13.11 3.16 9.73
CA LEU A 80 12.42 3.71 10.90
C LEU A 80 12.47 2.74 12.11
N PRO A 81 13.64 2.55 12.76
CA PRO A 81 13.79 1.58 13.85
C PRO A 81 13.01 1.92 15.12
N ASP A 82 12.67 3.20 15.33
CA ASP A 82 11.94 3.69 16.51
C ASP A 82 10.40 3.70 16.32
N VAL A 83 9.92 3.45 15.10
CA VAL A 83 8.50 3.44 14.75
C VAL A 83 8.03 2.00 14.66
N ASP A 84 6.86 1.72 15.23
CA ASP A 84 6.23 0.41 15.08
C ASP A 84 5.48 0.37 13.74
N VAL A 85 5.99 -0.40 12.78
CA VAL A 85 5.37 -0.48 11.45
C VAL A 85 4.43 -1.68 11.41
N GLU A 86 3.12 -1.44 11.24
CA GLU A 86 2.11 -2.48 11.11
C GLU A 86 1.81 -2.74 9.63
N LEU A 87 1.94 -3.99 9.17
CA LEU A 87 1.53 -4.37 7.82
C LEU A 87 0.08 -4.85 7.82
N ASP A 88 -0.81 -4.12 7.12
CA ASP A 88 -2.21 -4.48 6.95
C ASP A 88 -2.49 -4.88 5.50
N LEU A 89 -2.81 -6.17 5.32
CA LEU A 89 -3.18 -6.78 4.04
C LEU A 89 -4.65 -7.19 4.06
N TRP A 90 -5.55 -6.27 4.38
CA TRP A 90 -7.01 -6.50 4.38
C TRP A 90 -7.56 -7.11 3.07
N THR A 91 -6.79 -7.02 1.99
CA THR A 91 -7.04 -7.58 0.66
C THR A 91 -6.82 -9.09 0.55
N THR A 92 -6.25 -9.73 1.58
CA THR A 92 -5.86 -11.14 1.58
C THR A 92 -6.65 -11.92 2.63
N PRO A 93 -7.43 -12.96 2.24
CA PRO A 93 -8.22 -13.74 3.19
C PRO A 93 -7.33 -14.42 4.24
N GLY A 94 -7.60 -14.18 5.52
CA GLY A 94 -6.87 -14.80 6.63
C GLY A 94 -5.63 -14.05 7.12
N SER A 95 -5.28 -12.92 6.51
CA SER A 95 -4.35 -11.94 7.09
C SER A 95 -5.06 -11.24 8.24
N GLY A 96 -5.06 -11.88 9.41
CA GLY A 96 -5.76 -11.42 10.61
C GLY A 96 -5.23 -10.09 11.14
N GLY A 97 -5.71 -8.98 10.58
CA GLY A 97 -5.82 -7.68 11.23
C GLY A 97 -7.22 -7.53 11.82
N ALA A 98 -7.59 -8.39 12.77
CA ALA A 98 -8.86 -8.29 13.46
C ALA A 98 -8.82 -7.17 14.52
N GLU A 99 -8.91 -5.92 14.10
CA GLU A 99 -9.76 -4.97 14.82
C GLU A 99 -10.69 -4.30 13.82
N ARG A 100 -11.99 -4.57 13.97
CA ARG A 100 -13.04 -4.00 13.16
C ARG A 100 -13.16 -2.49 13.41
N ARG A 101 -12.28 -1.70 12.81
CA ARG A 101 -12.56 -0.32 12.41
C ARG A 101 -12.75 -0.39 10.90
N GLY A 102 -13.99 -0.25 10.46
CA GLY A 102 -14.33 -0.29 9.03
C GLY A 102 -13.47 0.68 8.22
N PRO A 103 -13.43 0.54 6.88
CA PRO A 103 -12.58 1.36 6.02
C PRO A 103 -12.76 2.83 6.37
N LEU A 104 -11.68 3.48 6.80
CA LEU A 104 -11.65 4.93 7.06
C LEU A 104 -11.99 5.75 5.79
N ALA A 105 -12.07 5.12 4.62
CA ALA A 105 -12.34 5.75 3.34
C ALA A 105 -13.73 5.45 2.73
N LEU A 106 -14.71 4.87 3.45
CA LEU A 106 -16.08 4.74 2.93
C LEU A 106 -17.08 5.77 3.48
N GLN A 107 -16.59 6.93 3.94
CA GLN A 107 -17.44 8.10 4.19
C GLN A 107 -16.92 9.33 3.46
N ARG A 108 -17.00 9.31 2.12
CA ARG A 108 -17.52 10.40 1.27
C ARG A 108 -17.13 10.10 -0.18
N LEU A 109 -18.09 9.54 -0.91
CA LEU A 109 -18.12 9.60 -2.38
C LEU A 109 -17.78 11.03 -2.83
N SER A 110 -16.58 11.21 -3.38
CA SER A 110 -16.25 12.36 -4.21
C SER A 110 -16.28 11.90 -5.67
N PRO A 111 -16.88 12.68 -6.59
CA PRO A 111 -17.03 12.28 -7.97
C PRO A 111 -15.64 12.20 -8.63
N ALA A 112 -15.52 11.22 -9.53
CA ALA A 112 -14.34 10.92 -10.33
C ALA A 112 -13.54 12.17 -10.73
N ARG A 113 -12.28 12.24 -10.32
CA ARG A 113 -11.30 13.13 -10.97
C ARG A 113 -10.87 12.48 -12.29
N PRO A 114 -10.83 13.23 -13.40
CA PRO A 114 -10.24 12.73 -14.63
C PRO A 114 -8.76 12.46 -14.40
N LEU A 115 -8.25 11.39 -15.02
CA LEU A 115 -6.84 11.05 -15.04
C LEU A 115 -6.00 12.28 -15.44
N SER A 116 -5.34 12.91 -14.46
CA SER A 116 -4.25 13.84 -14.76
C SER A 116 -3.05 13.01 -15.17
N ALA A 117 -2.74 13.08 -16.46
CA ALA A 117 -1.50 12.60 -17.02
C ALA A 117 -0.32 13.31 -16.35
N HIS A 118 0.36 12.62 -15.43
CA HIS A 118 1.76 12.91 -15.12
C HIS A 118 2.60 11.82 -15.76
N GLY A 119 3.24 12.19 -16.87
CA GLY A 119 4.32 11.42 -17.44
C GLY A 119 5.50 11.39 -16.48
N ALA A 120 5.90 10.19 -16.08
CA ALA A 120 7.25 9.89 -15.64
C ALA A 120 7.48 8.39 -15.86
N ALA A 121 8.57 8.10 -16.55
CA ALA A 121 8.88 6.81 -17.14
C ALA A 121 9.23 5.74 -16.09
N ALA A 122 8.78 4.52 -16.39
CA ALA A 122 9.40 3.23 -16.05
C ALA A 122 9.95 3.04 -14.62
N ALA A 123 9.05 2.82 -13.65
CA ALA A 123 9.39 2.14 -12.39
C ALA A 123 9.01 0.65 -12.52
N GLY A 124 10.02 -0.18 -12.81
CA GLY A 124 10.01 -1.63 -13.01
C GLY A 124 8.76 -2.40 -12.56
N ASN A 125 7.86 -2.64 -13.52
CA ASN A 125 6.80 -3.63 -13.40
C ASN A 125 7.46 -5.01 -13.29
N ARG A 126 7.35 -5.70 -12.15
CA ARG A 126 6.97 -7.13 -12.12
C ARG A 126 6.98 -7.73 -10.72
N CYS A 127 5.81 -8.23 -10.34
CA CYS A 127 5.59 -9.66 -10.53
C CYS A 127 4.10 -9.92 -10.94
N PRO A 128 3.72 -11.14 -11.35
CA PRO A 128 4.03 -11.65 -12.69
C PRO A 128 2.85 -12.40 -13.34
N ALA A 129 3.09 -13.04 -14.50
CA ALA A 129 2.23 -14.08 -15.07
C ALA A 129 2.65 -15.49 -14.59
N PRO A 130 1.72 -16.30 -14.09
CA PRO A 130 1.82 -17.76 -14.07
C PRO A 130 0.70 -18.41 -14.87
N ARG A 131 1.05 -19.49 -15.58
CA ARG A 131 0.17 -20.26 -16.47
C ARG A 131 -0.84 -21.08 -15.69
#